data_AF-A0A944RK73-F1
#
_entry.id   AF-A0A944RK73-F1
#
_cell.length_a   1.000
_cell.length_b   1.000
_cell.length_c   1.000
_cell.angle_alpha   90.00
_cell.angle_beta   90.00
_cell.angle_gamma   90.00
#
_symmetry.space_group_name_H-M   'P 1'
#
loop_
_entity.id
_entity.type
_entity.pdbx_description
1 polymer ?
#
loop_
_entity_poly.entity_id
_entity_poly.type
_entity_poly.pdbx_seq_one_letter_code
_entity_poly.pdbx_strand_id
1 'polypeptide(L)'
;DRKLITFIRQNPASPNPEIPIILVTSGVEKQMILDARDLGCNEIVAKPASTAQIYKHIKTVTLQRRKFVHADKFIGPDRRRSTQIVPGGDERRHANT
;
A
#
# COMPACT_ATOMS: atom_id res chain seq x y z
N ASP A 1 -0.16 -13.63 3.66
CA ASP A 1 1.18 -14.21 3.45
C ASP A 1 2.10 -13.13 2.88
N ARG A 2 3.25 -12.86 3.54
CA ARG A 2 4.21 -11.83 3.13
C ARG A 2 4.89 -12.18 1.80
N LYS A 3 5.05 -13.48 1.51
CA LYS A 3 5.68 -13.98 0.28
C LYS A 3 4.86 -13.62 -0.96
N LEU A 4 3.53 -13.68 -0.87
CA LEU A 4 2.64 -13.37 -1.99
C LEU A 4 2.69 -11.89 -2.37
N ILE A 5 2.71 -10.98 -1.38
CA ILE A 5 2.80 -9.54 -1.65
C ILE A 5 4.12 -9.24 -2.37
N THR A 6 5.22 -9.79 -1.86
CA THR A 6 6.56 -9.67 -2.47
C THR A 6 6.57 -10.19 -3.90
N PHE A 7 6.00 -11.38 -4.13
CA PHE A 7 5.90 -11.96 -5.47
C PHE A 7 5.15 -11.04 -6.43
N ILE A 8 3.96 -10.57 -6.04
CA ILE A 8 3.15 -9.70 -6.90
C ILE A 8 3.89 -8.40 -7.21
N ARG A 9 4.57 -7.78 -6.24
CA ARG A 9 5.19 -6.48 -6.41
C ARG A 9 6.54 -6.52 -7.14
N GLN A 10 7.35 -7.55 -6.93
CA GLN A 10 8.76 -7.54 -7.32
C GLN A 10 9.17 -8.66 -8.28
N ASN A 11 8.37 -9.73 -8.40
CA ASN A 11 8.75 -10.82 -9.28
C ASN A 11 8.48 -10.43 -10.75
N PRO A 12 9.47 -10.58 -11.67
CA PRO A 12 9.26 -10.32 -13.10
C PRO A 12 8.18 -11.19 -13.76
N ALA A 13 7.85 -12.34 -13.17
CA ALA A 13 6.75 -13.20 -13.61
C ALA A 13 5.37 -12.69 -13.16
N SER A 14 5.30 -11.65 -12.32
CA SER A 14 4.04 -11.01 -11.96
C SER A 14 3.53 -10.18 -13.14
N PRO A 15 2.37 -10.49 -13.71
CA PRO A 15 1.87 -9.80 -14.90
C PRO A 15 1.45 -8.35 -14.62
N ASN A 16 1.11 -8.04 -13.37
CA ASN A 16 0.69 -6.71 -12.97
C ASN A 16 1.13 -6.41 -11.53
N PRO A 17 2.26 -5.72 -11.34
CA PRO A 17 2.74 -5.33 -10.01
C PRO A 17 1.92 -4.21 -9.37
N GLU A 18 0.94 -3.63 -10.05
CA GLU A 18 0.05 -2.58 -9.54
C GLU A 18 -1.34 -3.08 -9.13
N ILE A 19 -1.60 -4.40 -9.25
CA ILE A 19 -2.90 -4.95 -8.85
C ILE A 19 -3.20 -4.61 -7.37
N PRO A 20 -4.43 -4.17 -7.04
CA PRO A 20 -4.80 -3.92 -5.66
C PRO A 20 -4.67 -5.16 -4.76
N ILE A 21 -4.06 -5.00 -3.60
CA ILE A 21 -3.90 -6.03 -2.57
C ILE A 21 -4.54 -5.53 -1.28
N ILE A 22 -5.56 -6.24 -0.79
CA ILE A 22 -6.16 -6.04 0.53
C ILE A 22 -5.74 -7.22 1.42
N LEU A 23 -4.96 -6.96 2.47
CA LEU A 23 -4.56 -7.99 3.43
C LEU A 23 -5.60 -8.12 4.53
N VAL A 24 -6.19 -9.31 4.69
CA VAL A 24 -7.15 -9.60 5.77
C VAL A 24 -6.49 -10.52 6.80
N THR A 25 -6.35 -10.08 8.06
CA THR A 25 -5.56 -10.79 9.10
C THR A 25 -6.26 -10.78 10.46
N SER A 26 -6.11 -11.86 11.25
CA SER A 26 -6.51 -11.89 12.68
C SER A 26 -5.40 -11.42 13.62
N GLY A 27 -4.14 -11.43 13.16
CA GLY A 27 -2.99 -10.92 13.91
C GLY A 27 -2.75 -9.45 13.58
N VAL A 28 -3.06 -8.55 14.51
CA VAL A 28 -2.93 -7.09 14.36
C VAL A 28 -1.70 -6.56 15.10
N GLU A 29 -0.59 -7.28 15.03
CA GLU A 29 0.68 -6.74 15.54
C GLU A 29 1.13 -5.56 14.67
N LYS A 30 1.54 -4.48 15.34
CA LYS A 30 2.02 -3.27 14.67
C LYS A 30 3.11 -3.58 13.65
N GLN A 31 4.04 -4.48 13.99
CA GLN A 31 5.12 -4.87 13.07
C GLN A 31 4.60 -5.56 11.81
N MET A 32 3.61 -6.43 11.93
CA MET A 32 3.00 -7.08 10.76
C MET A 32 2.34 -6.07 9.82
N ILE A 33 1.66 -5.05 10.38
CA ILE A 33 1.03 -3.98 9.60
C ILE A 33 2.09 -3.16 8.87
N LEU A 34 3.18 -2.80 9.56
CA LEU A 34 4.30 -2.07 8.98
C LEU A 34 4.95 -2.86 7.87
N ASP A 35 5.27 -4.14 8.10
CA ASP A 35 5.87 -5.02 7.11
C ASP A 35 4.99 -5.18 5.88
N ALA A 36 3.68 -5.43 6.06
CA ALA A 36 2.76 -5.58 4.94
C ALA A 36 2.64 -4.29 4.10
N ARG A 37 2.60 -3.13 4.77
CA ARG A 37 2.63 -1.82 4.09
C ARG A 37 3.96 -1.64 3.34
N ASP A 38 5.06 -2.04 3.96
CA ASP A 38 6.40 -1.85 3.41
C ASP A 38 6.69 -2.81 2.25
N LEU A 39 6.00 -3.94 2.18
CA LEU A 39 5.95 -4.82 1.02
C LEU A 39 5.00 -4.32 -0.09
N GLY A 40 4.26 -3.23 0.12
CA GLY A 40 3.40 -2.62 -0.90
C GLY A 40 1.94 -3.09 -0.87
N CYS A 41 1.41 -3.52 0.27
CA CYS A 41 -0.03 -3.74 0.42
C CYS A 41 -0.82 -2.41 0.30
N ASN A 42 -2.01 -2.43 -0.30
CA ASN A 42 -2.86 -1.24 -0.43
C ASN A 42 -3.63 -0.94 0.84
N GLU A 43 -4.33 -1.94 1.38
CA GLU A 43 -5.22 -1.80 2.52
C GLU A 43 -5.11 -3.03 3.41
N ILE A 44 -5.31 -2.86 4.72
CA ILE A 44 -5.23 -3.95 5.70
C ILE A 44 -6.52 -3.97 6.52
N VAL A 45 -7.11 -5.15 6.67
CA VAL A 45 -8.36 -5.38 7.37
C VAL A 45 -8.15 -6.40 8.48
N ALA A 46 -8.50 -6.03 9.71
CA ALA A 46 -8.47 -6.93 10.86
C ALA A 46 -9.72 -7.82 10.88
N LYS A 47 -9.56 -9.11 11.17
CA LYS A 47 -10.68 -10.04 11.44
C LYS A 47 -11.10 -9.94 12.92
N PRO A 48 -12.40 -10.10 13.25
CA PRO A 48 -13.53 -10.20 12.32
C PRO A 48 -13.84 -8.84 11.68
N ALA A 49 -14.17 -8.86 10.39
CA ALA A 49 -14.55 -7.67 9.64
C ALA A 49 -15.99 -7.80 9.15
N SER A 50 -16.75 -6.72 9.23
CA SER A 50 -18.09 -6.65 8.64
C SER A 50 -18.02 -6.52 7.12
N THR A 51 -19.11 -6.91 6.44
CA THR A 51 -19.26 -6.71 4.99
C THR A 51 -19.09 -5.23 4.60
N ALA A 52 -19.60 -4.31 5.43
CA ALA A 52 -19.45 -2.87 5.20
C ALA A 52 -17.98 -2.42 5.25
N GLN A 53 -17.19 -2.96 6.18
CA GLN A 53 -15.75 -2.68 6.24
C GLN A 53 -15.02 -3.20 5.00
N ILE A 54 -15.25 -4.45 4.61
CA ILE A 54 -14.62 -5.03 3.41
C ILE A 54 -15.02 -4.23 2.16
N TYR A 55 -16.30 -3.93 2.00
CA TYR A 55 -16.81 -3.12 0.88
C TYR A 55 -16.15 -1.74 0.81
N LYS A 56 -15.98 -1.08 1.96
CA LYS A 56 -15.27 0.20 2.03
C LYS A 56 -13.85 0.10 1.47
N HIS A 57 -13.07 -0.91 1.88
CA HIS A 57 -11.70 -1.07 1.36
C HIS A 57 -11.68 -1.42 -0.13
N ILE A 58 -12.58 -2.28 -0.61
CA ILE A 58 -12.72 -2.56 -2.04
C ILE A 58 -13.01 -1.26 -2.81
N LYS A 59 -13.94 -0.45 -2.34
CA LYS A 59 -14.28 0.85 -2.96
C LYS A 59 -13.08 1.78 -2.96
N THR A 60 -12.31 1.85 -1.87
CA THR A 60 -11.09 2.67 -1.80
C THR A 60 -10.05 2.22 -2.82
N VAL A 61 -9.74 0.94 -2.92
CA VAL A 61 -8.69 0.46 -3.85
C VAL A 61 -9.12 0.39 -5.31
N THR A 62 -10.41 0.54 -5.60
CA THR A 62 -10.94 0.60 -6.98
C THR A 62 -11.16 2.03 -7.44
N LEU A 63 -11.82 2.86 -6.62
CA LEU A 63 -12.25 4.22 -7.00
C LEU A 63 -11.32 5.33 -6.51
N GLN A 64 -10.55 5.10 -5.45
CA GLN A 64 -9.67 6.10 -4.81
C GLN A 64 -8.22 5.60 -4.78
N ARG A 65 -7.77 5.07 -5.91
CA ARG A 65 -6.43 4.48 -6.02
C ARG A 65 -5.35 5.51 -5.72
N ARG A 66 -4.49 5.20 -4.75
CA ARG A 66 -3.24 5.94 -4.54
C ARG A 66 -2.31 5.71 -5.72
N LYS A 67 -1.50 6.72 -6.04
CA LYS A 67 -0.43 6.59 -7.04
C LYS A 67 0.51 5.46 -6.61
N PHE A 68 0.90 4.61 -7.55
CA PHE A 68 1.97 3.65 -7.33
C PHE A 68 3.32 4.34 -7.45
N VAL A 69 4.26 3.93 -6.60
CA VAL A 69 5.65 4.37 -6.60
C VAL A 69 6.48 3.18 -7.03
N HIS A 70 7.33 3.41 -8.02
CA HIS A 70 8.36 2.47 -8.46
C HIS A 70 9.71 3.04 -8.08
N ALA A 71 10.43 2.33 -7.22
CA ALA A 71 11.78 2.62 -6.78
C ALA A 71 12.56 1.31 -6.65
N ASP A 72 13.89 1.38 -6.70
CA ASP A 72 14.76 0.19 -6.74
C ASP A 72 14.44 -0.88 -5.69
N LYS A 73 13.98 -0.45 -4.50
CA LYS A 73 13.65 -1.34 -3.37
C LYS A 73 12.17 -1.33 -2.99
N PHE A 74 11.31 -0.66 -3.75
CA PHE A 74 9.89 -0.57 -3.44
C PHE A 74 9.02 -0.40 -4.68
N ILE A 75 8.05 -1.31 -4.80
CA ILE A 75 6.94 -1.18 -5.73
C ILE A 75 5.65 -1.30 -4.92
N GLY A 76 4.83 -0.26 -4.93
CA GLY A 76 3.59 -0.24 -4.17
C GLY A 76 2.91 1.11 -4.12
N PRO A 77 1.73 1.19 -3.48
CA PRO A 77 1.00 2.43 -3.34
C PRO A 77 1.77 3.43 -2.46
N ASP A 78 1.61 4.72 -2.76
CA ASP A 78 2.21 5.78 -1.95
C ASP A 78 1.81 5.61 -0.47
N ARG A 79 2.84 5.45 0.37
CA ARG A 79 2.71 5.23 1.82
C ARG A 79 2.54 6.55 2.58
N ARG A 80 2.73 7.70 1.93
CA ARG A 80 2.55 9.01 2.55
C ARG A 80 1.08 9.17 2.93
N ARG A 81 0.83 9.47 4.20
CA ARG A 81 -0.52 9.86 4.65
C ARG A 81 -0.85 11.17 3.95
N SER A 82 -1.92 11.20 3.17
CA SER A 82 -2.51 12.43 2.67
C SER A 82 -3.08 13.21 3.86
N THR A 83 -2.22 13.87 4.61
CA THR A 83 -2.61 14.82 5.64
C THR A 83 -1.55 15.90 5.71
N GLN A 84 -2.02 17.12 5.47
CA GLN A 84 -1.32 18.41 5.45
C GLN A 84 -0.61 18.71 4.13
N ILE A 85 -1.40 19.30 3.21
CA ILE A 85 -0.91 20.49 2.51
C ILE A 85 -0.42 21.41 3.63
N VAL A 86 0.89 21.46 3.85
CA VAL A 86 1.49 22.53 4.63
C VAL A 86 1.48 23.72 3.68
N PRO A 87 0.72 24.80 3.94
CA PRO A 87 0.83 26.00 3.12
C PRO A 87 2.28 26.48 3.22
N GLY A 88 3.03 26.45 2.11
CA GLY A 88 4.44 26.87 2.05
C GLY A 88 5.51 25.77 2.23
N GLY A 89 5.17 24.49 2.10
CA GLY A 89 6.18 23.42 2.12
C GLY A 89 6.93 23.30 0.79
N ASP A 90 8.10 23.94 0.67
CA ASP A 90 9.01 23.81 -0.47
C ASP A 90 9.21 22.34 -0.90
N GLU A 91 9.14 22.10 -2.22
CA GLU A 91 9.43 20.82 -2.82
C GLU A 91 10.88 20.40 -2.52
N ARG A 92 11.07 19.52 -1.53
CA ARG A 92 12.38 19.00 -1.10
C ARG A 92 13.05 18.05 -2.10
N ARG A 93 12.78 18.16 -3.40
CA ARG A 93 13.51 17.46 -4.45
C ARG A 93 14.32 18.47 -5.25
N HIS A 94 15.28 19.11 -4.58
CA HIS A 94 16.44 19.58 -5.32
C HIS A 94 17.20 18.34 -5.82
N ALA A 95 17.43 18.36 -7.13
CA ALA A 95 18.20 17.38 -7.88
C ALA A 95 19.51 17.08 -7.17
N ASN A 96 19.83 15.78 -7.05
CA ASN A 96 21.22 15.38 -6.97
C ASN A 96 21.65 15.09 -8.42
N THR A 97 22.65 15.85 -8.84
CA THR A 97 23.40 15.81 -10.11
C THR A 97 23.83 14.40 -10.48
#